data_AF-A0AAV9ID86-F1
#
_entry.id   AF-A0AAV9ID86-F1
#
_cell.length_a   1.000
_cell.length_b   1.000
_cell.length_c   1.000
_cell.angle_alpha   90.00
_cell.angle_beta   90.00
_cell.angle_gamma   90.00
#
_symmetry.space_group_name_H-M   'P 1'
#
loop_
_entity.id
_entity.type
_entity.pdbx_description
1 polymer ?
#
loop_
_entity_poly.entity_id
_entity_poly.type
_entity_poly.pdbx_seq_one_letter_code
_entity_poly.pdbx_strand_id
1 'polypeptide(L)'
;MRFVAARPRITRPTVICNWQPKRYYKSDSIEPSFTLRNPVILEDNNKTVHLLGTAHISETSAREVRKLIKRVQPQQVVVELDADRAARLRNSPSEESNFDEFFKILMENKVPISARLFEMSIRATYSLLRKAGFVPGLEFLAAVDAAKEVQAQVVYGDRHFKETMKRVGKELEGKRFSFMKQLMNLDAPEIEHIFKDTSGFQSSIEKLLDRRNVKQLIAFMRRAAPPLAQVMLDERDLYLTRALKSQPGPQVVGVVGMAHLEGIERCWELDLKTIQNKIDDIENN
;
A
#
# COMPACT_ATOMS: atom_id res chain seq x y z
N MET A 1 47.63 21.52 17.32
CA MET A 1 46.47 21.61 16.40
C MET A 1 45.70 20.30 16.45
N ARG A 2 44.51 20.26 17.08
CA ARG A 2 43.63 19.08 17.09
C ARG A 2 42.58 19.27 15.99
N PHE A 3 42.61 18.42 14.97
CA PHE A 3 41.57 18.35 13.94
C PHE A 3 40.31 17.74 14.57
N VAL A 4 39.25 18.55 14.71
CA VAL A 4 37.91 18.08 15.06
C VAL A 4 37.22 17.67 13.77
N ALA A 5 37.10 16.36 13.54
CA ALA A 5 36.33 15.82 12.42
C ALA A 5 34.84 16.14 12.61
N ALA A 6 34.29 16.94 11.70
CA ALA A 6 32.86 17.24 11.66
C ALA A 6 32.07 15.95 11.39
N ARG A 7 31.17 15.57 12.31
CA ARG A 7 30.22 14.47 12.09
C ARG A 7 29.25 14.87 10.98
N PRO A 8 28.95 14.00 9.99
CA PRO A 8 27.99 14.31 8.95
C PRO A 8 26.60 14.48 9.57
N ARG A 9 25.91 15.57 9.24
CA ARG A 9 24.49 15.77 9.57
C ARG A 9 23.68 14.74 8.80
N ILE A 10 23.14 13.76 9.52
CA ILE A 10 22.08 12.89 9.02
C ILE A 10 20.83 13.76 8.91
N THR A 11 20.46 14.14 7.69
CA THR A 11 19.16 14.77 7.44
C THR A 11 18.07 13.75 7.73
N ARG A 12 17.14 14.10 8.62
CA ARG A 12 15.97 13.27 8.89
C ARG A 12 15.15 13.16 7.59
N PRO A 13 14.60 11.99 7.24
CA PRO A 13 13.68 11.89 6.11
C PRO A 13 12.51 12.85 6.35
N THR A 14 12.22 13.69 5.35
CA THR A 14 11.09 14.61 5.37
C THR A 14 9.82 13.79 5.36
N VAL A 15 9.19 13.62 6.54
CA VAL A 15 7.85 13.06 6.61
C VAL A 15 6.93 14.08 5.94
N ILE A 16 6.30 13.71 4.82
CA ILE A 16 5.41 14.58 4.03
C ILE A 16 4.18 15.05 4.87
N CYS A 17 3.96 14.39 6.01
CA CYS A 17 3.04 14.77 7.09
C CYS A 17 3.78 14.88 8.44
N ASN A 18 4.07 16.10 8.91
CA ASN A 18 4.52 16.32 10.29
C ASN A 18 3.40 15.93 11.27
N TRP A 19 3.59 14.87 12.05
CA TRP A 19 2.62 14.37 13.02
C TRP A 19 3.01 14.70 14.46
N GLN A 20 2.01 15.09 15.25
CA GLN A 20 1.94 14.84 16.68
C GLN A 20 0.63 14.09 16.99
N PRO A 21 0.63 13.11 17.92
CA PRO A 21 -0.56 12.34 18.26
C PRO A 21 -1.63 13.25 18.88
N LYS A 22 -2.76 13.43 18.19
CA LYS A 22 -4.02 13.79 18.86
C LYS A 22 -4.94 12.57 18.91
N ARG A 23 -5.53 12.39 20.09
CA ARG A 23 -6.35 11.25 20.53
C ARG A 23 -7.55 11.01 19.59
N TYR A 24 -7.46 10.02 18.71
CA TYR A 24 -8.63 9.40 18.06
C TYR A 24 -9.07 8.08 18.72
N TYR A 25 -8.34 7.60 19.74
CA TYR A 25 -8.78 6.47 20.54
C TYR A 25 -9.48 6.96 21.80
N LYS A 26 -10.81 7.04 21.76
CA LYS A 26 -11.64 6.72 22.92
C LYS A 26 -12.08 5.28 22.75
N SER A 27 -11.61 4.37 23.59
CA SER A 27 -12.40 3.19 23.98
C SER A 27 -11.75 2.48 25.17
N ASP A 28 -12.10 2.92 26.37
CA ASP A 28 -12.52 1.92 27.35
C ASP A 28 -13.84 1.35 26.81
N SER A 29 -13.96 0.03 26.69
CA SER A 29 -15.14 -0.75 26.21
C SER A 29 -15.25 -1.17 24.73
N ILE A 30 -14.18 -1.67 24.10
CA ILE A 30 -14.36 -2.56 22.92
C ILE A 30 -13.47 -3.80 23.04
N GLU A 31 -14.12 -4.96 23.15
CA GLU A 31 -13.48 -6.27 23.16
C GLU A 31 -12.66 -6.55 21.88
N PRO A 32 -11.62 -7.40 21.97
CA PRO A 32 -10.69 -7.64 20.88
C PRO A 32 -11.27 -8.63 19.86
N SER A 33 -11.99 -8.13 18.84
CA SER A 33 -12.24 -8.91 17.63
C SER A 33 -12.32 -8.04 16.37
N PHE A 34 -11.22 -7.41 15.99
CA PHE A 34 -11.09 -6.79 14.66
C PHE A 34 -10.63 -7.86 13.66
N THR A 35 -11.56 -8.31 12.82
CA THR A 35 -11.28 -9.08 11.60
C THR A 35 -11.58 -8.20 10.38
N LEU A 36 -11.26 -8.66 9.16
CA LEU A 36 -11.57 -8.07 7.83
C LEU A 36 -13.04 -7.58 7.62
N ARG A 37 -13.91 -7.65 8.63
CA ARG A 37 -15.37 -7.57 8.55
C ARG A 37 -15.95 -6.15 8.68
N ASN A 38 -15.20 -5.18 9.20
CA ASN A 38 -15.72 -3.83 9.42
C ASN A 38 -14.94 -2.78 8.62
N PRO A 39 -15.58 -2.05 7.69
CA PRO A 39 -14.94 -0.94 7.00
C PRO A 39 -14.66 0.21 7.98
N VAL A 40 -13.57 0.94 7.75
CA VAL A 40 -13.33 2.25 8.36
C VAL A 40 -14.35 3.21 7.77
N ILE A 41 -15.00 4.00 8.63
CA ILE A 41 -15.96 5.02 8.21
C ILE A 41 -15.24 6.37 8.22
N LEU A 42 -15.20 7.02 7.06
CA LEU A 42 -14.63 8.35 6.90
C LEU A 42 -15.74 9.31 6.46
N GLU A 43 -15.89 10.41 7.19
CA GLU A 43 -16.92 11.41 6.90
C GLU A 43 -16.29 12.64 6.24
N ASP A 44 -16.96 13.19 5.24
CA ASP A 44 -16.60 14.45 4.59
C ASP A 44 -17.88 15.22 4.23
N ASN A 45 -18.24 16.18 5.08
CA ASN A 45 -19.48 16.94 4.98
C ASN A 45 -20.72 16.03 4.91
N ASN A 46 -21.39 15.97 3.75
CA ASN A 46 -22.59 15.15 3.51
C ASN A 46 -22.28 13.81 2.84
N LYS A 47 -21.04 13.33 2.92
CA LYS A 47 -20.58 12.08 2.33
C LYS A 47 -20.00 11.16 3.37
N THR A 48 -20.37 9.90 3.27
CA THR A 48 -19.79 8.79 4.04
C THR A 48 -19.00 7.89 3.09
N VAL A 49 -17.74 7.64 3.44
CA VAL A 49 -16.88 6.70 2.74
C VAL A 49 -16.67 5.46 3.60
N HIS A 50 -17.08 4.31 3.08
CA HIS A 50 -16.84 3.00 3.66
C HIS A 50 -15.54 2.43 3.10
N LEU A 51 -14.45 2.60 3.83
CA LEU A 51 -13.12 2.18 3.41
C LEU A 51 -12.80 0.77 3.93
N LEU A 52 -12.75 -0.20 3.02
CA LEU A 52 -12.42 -1.59 3.31
C LEU A 52 -10.97 -1.89 2.93
N GLY A 53 -10.17 -2.26 3.94
CA GLY A 53 -8.82 -2.78 3.72
C GLY A 53 -8.86 -4.28 3.44
N THR A 54 -8.17 -4.70 2.38
CA THR A 54 -8.10 -6.09 1.97
C THR A 54 -6.67 -6.61 2.07
N ALA A 55 -6.55 -7.92 2.21
CA ALA A 55 -5.31 -8.62 1.93
C ALA A 55 -5.41 -9.26 0.55
N HIS A 56 -4.51 -8.87 -0.34
CA HIS A 56 -4.62 -9.08 -1.80
C HIS A 56 -4.46 -10.51 -2.33
N ILE A 57 -4.78 -11.51 -1.49
CA ILE A 57 -4.54 -12.92 -1.77
C ILE A 57 -5.64 -13.84 -1.27
N SER A 58 -6.75 -13.32 -0.74
CA SER A 58 -7.77 -14.16 -0.10
C SER A 58 -9.12 -14.08 -0.80
N GLU A 59 -9.68 -15.25 -1.12
CA GLU A 59 -11.08 -15.40 -1.53
C GLU A 59 -12.04 -14.79 -0.49
N THR A 60 -11.65 -14.83 0.79
CA THR A 60 -12.36 -14.17 1.89
C THR A 60 -12.43 -12.66 1.65
N SER A 61 -11.33 -12.00 1.26
CA SER A 61 -11.33 -10.57 0.94
C SER A 61 -12.31 -10.24 -0.19
N ALA A 62 -12.30 -11.03 -1.27
CA ALA A 62 -13.21 -10.86 -2.41
C ALA A 62 -14.69 -11.01 -2.00
N ARG A 63 -14.98 -11.95 -1.09
CA ARG A 63 -16.32 -12.19 -0.56
C ARG A 63 -16.80 -11.03 0.32
N GLU A 64 -15.95 -10.53 1.21
CA GLU A 64 -16.28 -9.40 2.09
C GLU A 64 -16.47 -8.10 1.31
N VAL A 65 -15.65 -7.86 0.29
CA VAL A 65 -15.82 -6.76 -0.67
C VAL A 65 -17.21 -6.82 -1.32
N ARG A 66 -17.59 -7.98 -1.88
CA ARG A 66 -18.91 -8.17 -2.50
C ARG A 66 -20.04 -7.93 -1.52
N LYS A 67 -19.95 -8.48 -0.30
CA LYS A 67 -20.96 -8.27 0.74
C LYS A 67 -21.11 -6.80 1.10
N LEU A 68 -20.00 -6.09 1.29
CA LEU A 68 -20.02 -4.67 1.65
C LEU A 68 -20.69 -3.83 0.55
N ILE A 69 -20.28 -4.01 -0.70
CA ILE A 69 -20.82 -3.25 -1.84
C ILE A 69 -22.32 -3.52 -2.00
N LYS A 70 -22.75 -4.79 -1.92
CA LYS A 70 -24.17 -5.15 -1.99
C LYS A 70 -25.01 -4.61 -0.83
N ARG A 71 -24.41 -4.47 0.35
CA ARG A 71 -25.10 -3.92 1.53
C ARG A 71 -25.21 -2.40 1.46
N VAL A 72 -24.12 -1.73 1.06
CA VAL A 72 -24.06 -0.26 1.03
C VAL A 72 -24.80 0.31 -0.19
N GLN A 73 -24.82 -0.41 -1.31
CA GLN A 73 -25.38 0.08 -2.59
C GLN A 73 -24.85 1.49 -2.95
N PRO A 74 -23.51 1.70 -2.98
CA PRO A 74 -22.95 3.02 -3.22
C PRO A 74 -23.16 3.48 -4.66
N GLN A 75 -23.03 4.78 -4.90
CA GLN A 75 -23.02 5.32 -6.28
C GLN A 75 -21.66 5.15 -6.94
N GLN A 76 -20.60 5.09 -6.13
CA GLN A 76 -19.21 5.07 -6.56
C GLN A 76 -18.45 4.01 -5.76
N VAL A 77 -17.68 3.18 -6.47
CA VAL A 77 -16.73 2.23 -5.88
C VAL A 77 -15.33 2.59 -6.34
N VAL A 78 -14.49 3.05 -5.41
CA VAL A 78 -13.09 3.37 -5.67
C VAL A 78 -12.23 2.15 -5.34
N VAL A 79 -11.35 1.75 -6.27
CA VAL A 79 -10.44 0.63 -6.08
C VAL A 79 -8.98 1.09 -6.14
N GLU A 80 -8.11 0.52 -5.31
CA GLU A 80 -6.65 0.70 -5.41
C GLU A 80 -6.09 -0.10 -6.59
N LEU A 81 -6.45 0.35 -7.79
CA LEU A 81 -6.01 -0.23 -9.05
C LEU A 81 -6.04 0.86 -10.12
N ASP A 82 -5.12 0.77 -11.08
CA ASP A 82 -5.24 1.50 -12.34
C ASP A 82 -5.91 0.63 -13.41
N ALA A 83 -6.40 1.25 -14.48
CA ALA A 83 -7.15 0.57 -15.54
C ALA A 83 -6.31 -0.50 -16.28
N ASP A 84 -5.01 -0.24 -16.48
CA ASP A 84 -4.10 -1.18 -17.14
C ASP A 84 -3.92 -2.44 -16.28
N ARG A 85 -3.69 -2.27 -14.97
CA ARG A 85 -3.62 -3.38 -14.01
C ARG A 85 -4.95 -4.14 -13.93
N ALA A 86 -6.09 -3.44 -13.97
CA ALA A 86 -7.41 -4.07 -14.00
C ALA A 86 -7.60 -4.97 -15.22
N ALA A 87 -7.25 -4.48 -16.41
CA ALA A 87 -7.32 -5.25 -17.64
C ALA A 87 -6.41 -6.48 -17.58
N ARG A 88 -5.19 -6.34 -17.05
CA ARG A 88 -4.23 -7.44 -16.92
C ARG A 88 -4.67 -8.51 -15.93
N LEU A 89 -5.09 -8.12 -14.73
CA LEU A 89 -5.59 -9.09 -13.75
C LEU A 89 -6.76 -9.89 -14.31
N ARG A 90 -7.58 -9.29 -15.19
CA ARG A 90 -8.69 -9.98 -15.84
C ARG A 90 -8.24 -10.91 -16.98
N ASN A 91 -7.23 -10.53 -17.76
CA ASN A 91 -6.81 -11.27 -18.96
C ASN A 91 -5.75 -12.33 -18.69
N SER A 92 -4.87 -12.10 -17.72
CA SER A 92 -3.75 -12.97 -17.36
C SER A 92 -3.55 -12.96 -15.84
N PRO A 93 -4.36 -13.71 -15.06
CA PRO A 93 -4.27 -13.72 -13.61
C PRO A 93 -3.04 -14.46 -13.06
N SER A 94 -2.12 -14.96 -13.91
CA SER A 94 -1.02 -15.82 -13.47
C SER A 94 0.02 -15.04 -12.67
N GLU A 95 0.40 -15.58 -11.51
CA GLU A 95 1.39 -14.96 -10.61
C GLU A 95 2.76 -14.77 -11.28
N GLU A 96 3.14 -15.68 -12.18
CA GLU A 96 4.39 -15.61 -12.94
C GLU A 96 4.44 -14.38 -13.85
N SER A 97 3.37 -14.09 -14.58
CA SER A 97 3.32 -12.91 -15.47
C SER A 97 3.43 -11.58 -14.72
N ASN A 98 2.79 -11.49 -13.55
CA ASN A 98 2.85 -10.29 -12.70
C ASN A 98 4.23 -10.12 -12.06
N PHE A 99 4.88 -11.22 -11.65
CA PHE A 99 6.25 -11.19 -11.16
C PHE A 99 7.24 -10.79 -12.27
N ASP A 100 7.15 -11.40 -13.44
CA ASP A 100 8.08 -11.15 -14.54
C ASP A 100 8.03 -9.69 -15.01
N GLU A 101 6.85 -9.07 -15.01
CA GLU A 101 6.73 -7.65 -15.30
C GLU A 101 7.28 -6.76 -14.17
N PHE A 102 6.96 -7.07 -12.91
CA PHE A 102 7.53 -6.39 -11.75
C PHE A 102 9.07 -6.45 -11.79
N PHE A 103 9.61 -7.62 -12.08
CA PHE A 103 11.03 -7.88 -12.24
C PHE A 103 11.60 -7.10 -13.43
N LYS A 104 10.96 -7.14 -14.60
CA LYS A 104 11.38 -6.42 -15.80
C LYS A 104 11.47 -4.92 -15.55
N ILE A 105 10.46 -4.31 -14.93
CA ILE A 105 10.44 -2.87 -14.66
C ILE A 105 11.52 -2.49 -13.65
N LEU A 106 11.77 -3.31 -12.61
CA LEU A 106 12.91 -3.11 -11.71
C LEU A 106 14.26 -3.22 -12.43
N MET A 107 14.35 -4.16 -13.38
CA MET A 107 15.57 -4.50 -14.12
C MET A 107 15.82 -3.65 -15.38
N GLU A 108 14.92 -2.73 -15.73
CA GLU A 108 15.14 -1.75 -16.81
C GLU A 108 16.41 -0.90 -16.57
N ASN A 109 16.87 -0.82 -15.31
CA ASN A 109 18.19 -0.31 -14.95
C ASN A 109 19.22 -1.45 -14.91
N LYS A 110 20.07 -1.56 -15.94
CA LYS A 110 21.08 -2.61 -16.15
C LYS A 110 22.00 -2.83 -14.93
N VAL A 111 21.68 -3.80 -14.05
CA VAL A 111 22.58 -4.24 -12.97
C VAL A 111 23.26 -5.56 -13.35
N PRO A 112 24.61 -5.63 -13.41
CA PRO A 112 25.33 -6.87 -13.65
C PRO A 112 25.76 -7.51 -12.33
N ILE A 113 24.97 -8.45 -11.77
CA ILE A 113 25.37 -9.36 -10.68
C ILE A 113 24.69 -10.72 -10.94
N SER A 114 25.34 -11.83 -10.54
CA SER A 114 24.90 -13.23 -10.75
C SER A 114 23.37 -13.38 -10.71
N ALA A 115 22.76 -13.55 -11.89
CA ALA A 115 21.34 -13.34 -12.13
C ALA A 115 20.44 -14.10 -11.15
N ARG A 116 20.85 -15.32 -10.75
CA ARG A 116 20.03 -16.22 -9.93
C ARG A 116 19.86 -15.77 -8.48
N LEU A 117 20.92 -15.34 -7.78
CA LEU A 117 20.79 -14.92 -6.38
C LEU A 117 20.02 -13.61 -6.25
N PHE A 118 20.20 -12.72 -7.22
CA PHE A 118 19.45 -11.47 -7.30
C PHE A 118 17.98 -11.71 -7.67
N GLU A 119 17.69 -12.57 -8.65
CA GLU A 119 16.32 -12.96 -8.96
C GLU A 119 15.62 -13.59 -7.75
N MET A 120 16.30 -14.47 -7.00
CA MET A 120 15.77 -15.05 -5.76
C MET A 120 15.45 -13.97 -4.71
N SER A 121 16.29 -12.95 -4.55
CA SER A 121 16.02 -11.88 -3.59
C SER A 121 14.85 -10.99 -4.01
N ILE A 122 14.68 -10.73 -5.32
CA ILE A 122 13.52 -10.02 -5.84
C ILE A 122 12.24 -10.87 -5.71
N ARG A 123 12.28 -12.17 -5.98
CA ARG A 123 11.15 -13.10 -5.76
C ARG A 123 10.73 -13.12 -4.30
N ALA A 124 11.69 -13.22 -3.38
CA ALA A 124 11.42 -13.13 -1.96
C ALA A 124 10.76 -11.78 -1.61
N THR A 125 11.34 -10.67 -2.06
CA THR A 125 10.79 -9.32 -1.83
C THR A 125 9.37 -9.16 -2.37
N TYR A 126 9.12 -9.60 -3.61
CA TYR A 126 7.79 -9.56 -4.22
C TYR A 126 6.77 -10.40 -3.45
N SER A 127 7.15 -11.61 -3.00
CA SER A 127 6.30 -12.44 -2.15
C SER A 127 5.94 -11.74 -0.84
N LEU A 128 6.90 -11.06 -0.21
CA LEU A 128 6.66 -10.27 0.99
C LEU A 128 5.74 -9.09 0.73
N LEU A 129 5.99 -8.33 -0.33
CA LEU A 129 5.14 -7.22 -0.74
C LEU A 129 3.70 -7.68 -0.98
N ARG A 130 3.53 -8.82 -1.66
CA ARG A 130 2.22 -9.41 -1.89
C ARG A 130 1.51 -9.79 -0.59
N LYS A 131 2.21 -10.49 0.32
CA LYS A 131 1.65 -10.88 1.63
C LYS A 131 1.26 -9.69 2.49
N ALA A 132 2.00 -8.59 2.39
CA ALA A 132 1.70 -7.34 3.08
C ALA A 132 0.52 -6.55 2.48
N GLY A 133 0.00 -6.97 1.32
CA GLY A 133 -1.04 -6.25 0.60
C GLY A 133 -0.53 -5.06 -0.21
N PHE A 134 0.67 -5.12 -0.80
CA PHE A 134 1.16 -4.12 -1.77
C PHE A 134 0.95 -4.50 -3.22
N VAL A 135 0.71 -5.78 -3.50
CA VAL A 135 0.49 -6.29 -4.86
C VAL A 135 -0.99 -6.59 -5.00
N PRO A 136 -1.72 -5.99 -5.95
CA PRO A 136 -3.16 -6.16 -6.10
C PRO A 136 -3.55 -7.60 -6.48
N GLY A 137 -4.69 -8.05 -5.98
CA GLY A 137 -5.23 -9.39 -6.22
C GLY A 137 -6.65 -9.41 -6.79
N LEU A 138 -7.27 -10.59 -6.74
CA LEU A 138 -8.60 -10.84 -7.31
C LEU A 138 -9.73 -10.10 -6.57
N GLU A 139 -9.52 -9.69 -5.32
CA GLU A 139 -10.49 -8.93 -4.54
C GLU A 139 -10.82 -7.55 -5.15
N PHE A 140 -9.88 -6.92 -5.84
CA PHE A 140 -10.18 -5.67 -6.56
C PHE A 140 -11.02 -5.92 -7.80
N LEU A 141 -10.79 -7.02 -8.53
CA LEU A 141 -11.72 -7.42 -9.60
C LEU A 141 -13.10 -7.75 -9.04
N ALA A 142 -13.17 -8.40 -7.88
CA ALA A 142 -14.44 -8.66 -7.21
C ALA A 142 -15.16 -7.35 -6.83
N ALA A 143 -14.43 -6.29 -6.45
CA ALA A 143 -15.00 -4.95 -6.24
C ALA A 143 -15.55 -4.37 -7.54
N VAL A 144 -14.79 -4.45 -8.64
CA VAL A 144 -15.20 -3.98 -9.97
C VAL A 144 -16.45 -4.70 -10.44
N ASP A 145 -16.53 -6.02 -10.27
CA ASP A 145 -17.67 -6.82 -10.68
C ASP A 145 -18.89 -6.52 -9.79
N ALA A 146 -18.71 -6.45 -8.47
CA ALA A 146 -19.77 -6.10 -7.52
C ALA A 146 -20.34 -4.69 -7.76
N ALA A 147 -19.48 -3.73 -8.10
CA ALA A 147 -19.91 -2.38 -8.45
C ALA A 147 -20.86 -2.39 -9.66
N LYS A 148 -20.52 -3.16 -10.71
CA LYS A 148 -21.38 -3.32 -11.89
C LYS A 148 -22.71 -3.97 -11.54
N GLU A 149 -22.72 -5.00 -10.69
CA GLU A 149 -23.94 -5.66 -10.23
C GLU A 149 -24.91 -4.71 -9.52
N VAL A 150 -24.40 -3.72 -8.79
CA VAL A 150 -25.21 -2.70 -8.09
C VAL A 150 -25.35 -1.40 -8.88
N GLN A 151 -24.93 -1.38 -10.14
CA GLN A 151 -24.95 -0.21 -11.03
C GLN A 151 -24.15 1.00 -10.49
N ALA A 152 -23.16 0.76 -9.65
CA ALA A 152 -22.20 1.76 -9.19
C ALA A 152 -21.15 2.04 -10.27
N GLN A 153 -20.70 3.29 -10.34
CA GLN A 153 -19.55 3.67 -11.15
C GLN A 153 -18.25 3.16 -10.51
N VAL A 154 -17.39 2.56 -11.32
CA VAL A 154 -16.07 2.09 -10.90
C VAL A 154 -15.05 3.19 -11.12
N VAL A 155 -14.29 3.51 -10.08
CA VAL A 155 -13.22 4.49 -10.12
C VAL A 155 -11.89 3.82 -9.81
N TYR A 156 -10.99 3.85 -10.78
CA TYR A 156 -9.60 3.43 -10.61
C TYR A 156 -8.84 4.54 -9.88
N GLY A 157 -8.71 4.40 -8.56
CA GLY A 157 -8.26 5.47 -7.67
C GLY A 157 -6.74 5.58 -7.50
N ASP A 158 -5.98 4.63 -8.04
CA ASP A 158 -4.54 4.56 -7.85
C ASP A 158 -3.77 5.14 -9.05
N ARG A 159 -2.51 5.53 -8.79
CA ARG A 159 -1.57 5.96 -9.83
C ARG A 159 -1.23 4.79 -10.74
N HIS A 160 -0.94 5.09 -12.00
CA HIS A 160 -0.48 4.12 -12.98
C HIS A 160 0.80 3.40 -12.50
N PHE A 161 0.79 2.07 -12.49
CA PHE A 161 1.87 1.25 -11.94
C PHE A 161 3.26 1.57 -12.50
N LYS A 162 3.36 1.77 -13.82
CA LYS A 162 4.63 2.14 -14.46
C LYS A 162 5.21 3.45 -13.91
N GLU A 163 4.37 4.43 -13.61
CA GLU A 163 4.82 5.71 -13.06
C GLU A 163 5.30 5.55 -11.61
N THR A 164 4.59 4.73 -10.82
CA THR A 164 5.04 4.33 -9.47
C THR A 164 6.43 3.68 -9.54
N MET A 165 6.67 2.76 -10.48
CA MET A 165 7.96 2.09 -10.58
C MET A 165 9.09 2.99 -11.11
N LYS A 166 8.80 3.91 -12.04
CA LYS A 166 9.75 4.96 -12.45
C LYS A 166 10.16 5.83 -11.27
N ARG A 167 9.21 6.23 -10.42
CA ARG A 167 9.46 6.97 -9.17
C ARG A 167 10.34 6.17 -8.21
N VAL A 168 10.07 4.87 -8.03
CA VAL A 168 10.96 3.99 -7.23
C VAL A 168 12.38 4.01 -7.77
N GLY A 169 12.55 3.87 -9.09
CA GLY A 169 13.86 3.94 -9.75
C GLY A 169 14.60 5.25 -9.50
N LYS A 170 13.89 6.38 -9.66
CA LYS A 170 14.41 7.74 -9.43
C LYS A 170 14.80 7.97 -7.96
N GLU A 171 13.97 7.54 -7.02
CA GLU A 171 14.26 7.70 -5.59
C GLU A 171 15.42 6.82 -5.11
N LEU A 172 15.68 5.70 -5.78
CA LEU A 172 16.83 4.84 -5.53
C LEU A 172 18.10 5.32 -6.25
N GLU A 173 17.98 6.19 -7.25
CA GLU A 173 19.11 6.75 -7.97
C GLU A 173 20.02 7.55 -7.03
N GLY A 174 21.33 7.28 -7.07
CA GLY A 174 22.30 7.88 -6.15
C GLY A 174 22.22 7.41 -4.69
N LYS A 175 21.11 6.83 -4.24
CA LYS A 175 20.90 6.32 -2.86
C LYS A 175 21.16 4.82 -2.71
N ARG A 176 21.49 4.10 -3.80
CA ARG A 176 21.71 2.63 -3.82
C ARG A 176 22.67 2.13 -2.74
N PHE A 177 23.78 2.83 -2.51
CA PHE A 177 24.77 2.44 -1.50
C PHE A 177 24.23 2.58 -0.08
N SER A 178 23.52 3.68 0.21
CA SER A 178 22.87 3.90 1.52
C SER A 178 21.78 2.87 1.77
N PHE A 179 20.99 2.57 0.75
CA PHE A 179 19.96 1.53 0.79
C PHE A 179 20.56 0.16 1.10
N MET A 180 21.63 -0.23 0.40
CA MET A 180 22.30 -1.52 0.63
C MET A 180 22.85 -1.61 2.06
N LYS A 181 23.49 -0.54 2.56
CA LYS A 181 24.00 -0.47 3.93
C LYS A 181 22.90 -0.59 4.97
N GLN A 182 21.76 0.05 4.73
CA GLN A 182 20.61 0.00 5.62
C GLN A 182 20.00 -1.40 5.67
N LEU A 183 19.93 -2.09 4.53
CA LEU A 183 19.46 -3.48 4.43
C LEU A 183 20.38 -4.46 5.17
N MET A 184 21.71 -4.28 5.05
CA MET A 184 22.70 -5.11 5.75
C MET A 184 22.73 -4.90 7.28
N ASN A 185 22.23 -3.75 7.75
CA ASN A 185 22.17 -3.40 9.17
C ASN A 185 20.83 -3.80 9.83
N LEU A 186 19.96 -4.52 9.12
CA LEU A 186 18.74 -5.04 9.71
C LEU A 186 19.06 -6.21 10.63
N ASP A 187 18.56 -6.14 11.87
CA ASP A 187 18.78 -7.18 12.86
C ASP A 187 18.07 -8.47 12.44
N ALA A 188 18.84 -9.54 12.23
CA ALA A 188 18.31 -10.86 11.85
C ALA A 188 17.18 -11.37 12.76
N PRO A 189 17.20 -11.15 14.11
CA PRO A 189 16.09 -11.53 14.98
C PRO A 189 14.80 -10.75 14.73
N GLU A 190 14.87 -9.50 14.28
CA GLU A 190 13.68 -8.69 13.94
C GLU A 190 13.03 -9.21 12.66
N ILE A 191 13.85 -9.52 11.65
CA ILE A 191 13.43 -10.20 10.43
C ILE A 191 12.79 -11.55 10.79
N GLU A 192 13.46 -12.37 11.60
CA GLU A 192 12.94 -13.67 12.03
C GLU A 192 11.62 -13.52 12.79
N HIS A 193 11.45 -12.51 13.64
CA HIS A 193 10.20 -12.28 14.37
C HIS A 193 9.03 -11.93 13.46
N ILE A 194 9.25 -11.08 12.45
CA ILE A 194 8.24 -10.72 11.44
C ILE A 194 7.90 -11.94 10.56
N PHE A 195 8.88 -12.80 10.29
CA PHE A 195 8.73 -13.93 9.38
C PHE A 195 8.54 -15.30 10.07
N LYS A 196 8.47 -15.34 11.40
CA LYS A 196 8.39 -16.58 12.20
C LYS A 196 7.18 -17.45 11.86
N ASP A 197 6.09 -16.81 11.42
CA ASP A 197 4.82 -17.46 11.05
C ASP A 197 4.72 -17.82 9.54
N THR A 198 5.77 -17.61 8.75
CA THR A 198 5.72 -17.77 7.28
C THR A 198 5.96 -19.21 6.80
N SER A 199 6.31 -20.14 7.70
CA SER A 199 6.67 -21.53 7.38
C SER A 199 5.46 -22.47 7.19
N GLY A 200 4.23 -22.01 7.46
CA GLY A 200 2.99 -22.75 7.19
C GLY A 200 2.29 -22.29 5.91
N PHE A 201 2.37 -23.08 4.83
CA PHE A 201 2.03 -22.66 3.46
C PHE A 201 0.54 -22.32 3.21
N GLN A 202 -0.40 -22.66 4.11
CA GLN A 202 -1.84 -22.39 3.88
C GLN A 202 -2.62 -21.83 5.08
N SER A 203 -2.24 -22.10 6.33
CA SER A 203 -3.00 -21.67 7.52
C SER A 203 -2.56 -20.33 8.12
N SER A 204 -1.46 -19.74 7.65
CA SER A 204 -0.88 -18.52 8.22
C SER A 204 -1.26 -17.23 7.49
N ILE A 205 -1.89 -17.31 6.30
CA ILE A 205 -2.29 -16.11 5.55
C ILE A 205 -3.24 -15.28 6.41
N GLU A 206 -4.33 -15.85 6.94
CA GLU A 206 -5.34 -15.13 7.73
C GLU A 206 -4.78 -14.47 9.01
N LYS A 207 -3.77 -15.08 9.65
CA LYS A 207 -3.11 -14.50 10.83
C LYS A 207 -2.18 -13.34 10.48
N LEU A 208 -1.58 -13.34 9.27
CA LEU A 208 -0.80 -12.22 8.76
C LEU A 208 -1.69 -11.03 8.30
N LEU A 209 -3.01 -11.23 8.17
CA LEU A 209 -3.97 -10.19 7.74
C LEU A 209 -4.54 -9.37 8.90
N ASP A 210 -3.95 -9.43 10.09
CA ASP A 210 -4.31 -8.47 11.14
C ASP A 210 -3.64 -7.12 10.88
N ARG A 211 -4.38 -6.03 11.13
CA ARG A 211 -3.89 -4.65 11.04
C ARG A 211 -2.58 -4.46 11.82
N ARG A 212 -2.42 -5.16 12.95
CA ARG A 212 -1.20 -5.12 13.77
C ARG A 212 0.02 -5.65 13.03
N ASN A 213 -0.13 -6.77 12.32
CA ASN A 213 0.97 -7.42 11.59
C ASN A 213 1.34 -6.61 10.34
N VAL A 214 0.34 -6.12 9.61
CA VAL A 214 0.56 -5.20 8.48
C VAL A 214 1.29 -3.93 8.94
N LYS A 215 0.93 -3.36 10.09
CA LYS A 215 1.61 -2.19 10.66
C LYS A 215 3.08 -2.46 10.98
N GLN A 216 3.40 -3.62 11.55
CA GLN A 216 4.79 -4.01 11.82
C GLN A 216 5.60 -4.15 10.52
N LEU A 217 5.00 -4.73 9.49
CA LEU A 217 5.63 -4.90 8.18
C LEU A 217 5.87 -3.56 7.48
N ILE A 218 4.92 -2.62 7.55
CA ILE A 218 5.13 -1.24 7.08
C ILE A 218 6.26 -0.56 7.85
N ALA A 219 6.28 -0.69 9.18
CA ALA A 219 7.32 -0.09 10.01
C ALA A 219 8.71 -0.64 9.66
N PHE A 220 8.80 -1.95 9.44
CA PHE A 220 10.01 -2.59 8.92
C PHE A 220 10.39 -2.05 7.54
N MET A 221 9.46 -1.99 6.59
CA MET A 221 9.73 -1.44 5.25
C MET A 221 10.21 0.00 5.29
N ARG A 222 9.65 0.85 6.16
CA ARG A 222 10.10 2.23 6.33
C ARG A 222 11.51 2.33 6.88
N ARG A 223 11.96 1.37 7.68
CA ARG A 223 13.34 1.29 8.19
C ARG A 223 14.29 0.60 7.23
N ALA A 224 13.86 -0.43 6.52
CA ALA A 224 14.68 -1.20 5.58
C ALA A 224 14.87 -0.46 4.26
N ALA A 225 13.79 0.14 3.78
CA ALA A 225 13.65 0.68 2.44
C ALA A 225 12.82 1.99 2.43
N PRO A 226 13.27 3.07 3.12
CA PRO A 226 12.49 4.31 3.20
C PRO A 226 12.05 4.88 1.83
N PRO A 227 12.91 4.93 0.79
CA PRO A 227 12.49 5.42 -0.53
C PRO A 227 11.38 4.58 -1.17
N LEU A 228 11.43 3.25 -0.97
CA LEU A 228 10.40 2.36 -1.45
C LEU A 228 9.09 2.56 -0.70
N ALA A 229 9.14 2.69 0.63
CA ALA A 229 7.97 2.95 1.45
C ALA A 229 7.31 4.30 1.10
N GLN A 230 8.10 5.34 0.84
CA GLN A 230 7.57 6.63 0.39
C GLN A 230 6.77 6.50 -0.91
N VAL A 231 7.33 5.86 -1.94
CA VAL A 231 6.69 5.78 -3.26
C VAL A 231 5.53 4.78 -3.29
N MET A 232 5.69 3.62 -2.61
CA MET A 232 4.69 2.54 -2.61
C MET A 232 3.56 2.75 -1.61
N LEU A 233 3.74 3.61 -0.60
CA LEU A 233 2.73 3.98 0.40
C LEU A 233 2.38 5.46 0.32
N ASP A 234 3.26 6.32 0.84
CA ASP A 234 2.90 7.69 1.19
C ASP A 234 2.39 8.50 -0.01
N GLU A 235 3.04 8.35 -1.16
CA GLU A 235 2.58 9.01 -2.39
C GLU A 235 1.22 8.47 -2.81
N ARG A 236 1.06 7.13 -2.83
CA ARG A 236 -0.18 6.46 -3.25
C ARG A 236 -1.35 6.76 -2.32
N ASP A 237 -1.10 6.91 -1.02
CA ASP A 237 -2.11 7.34 -0.04
C ASP A 237 -2.74 8.68 -0.43
N LEU A 238 -1.97 9.62 -0.98
CA LEU A 238 -2.49 10.90 -1.48
C LEU A 238 -3.40 10.71 -2.71
N TYR A 239 -2.96 9.91 -3.69
CA TYR A 239 -3.76 9.61 -4.88
C TYR A 239 -5.08 8.93 -4.51
N LEU A 240 -5.04 7.92 -3.64
CA LEU A 240 -6.21 7.18 -3.16
C LEU A 240 -7.15 8.09 -2.36
N THR A 241 -6.61 8.90 -1.45
CA THR A 241 -7.42 9.84 -0.66
C THR A 241 -8.10 10.87 -1.56
N ARG A 242 -7.38 11.45 -2.53
CA ARG A 242 -7.95 12.37 -3.51
C ARG A 242 -9.09 11.71 -4.27
N ALA A 243 -8.86 10.50 -4.79
CA ALA A 243 -9.86 9.74 -5.54
C ALA A 243 -11.11 9.47 -4.71
N LEU A 244 -10.97 9.12 -3.43
CA LEU A 244 -12.10 8.89 -2.52
C LEU A 244 -12.88 10.19 -2.23
N LYS A 245 -12.18 11.27 -1.88
CA LYS A 245 -12.83 12.56 -1.53
C LYS A 245 -13.51 13.22 -2.72
N SER A 246 -12.95 13.08 -3.93
CA SER A 246 -13.49 13.74 -5.14
C SER A 246 -14.79 13.12 -5.67
N GLN A 247 -15.21 11.96 -5.18
CA GLN A 247 -16.38 11.27 -5.73
C GLN A 247 -17.70 12.01 -5.44
N PRO A 248 -18.66 12.02 -6.37
CA PRO A 248 -20.00 12.51 -6.06
C PRO A 248 -20.78 11.51 -5.21
N GLY A 249 -21.88 11.99 -4.62
CA GLY A 249 -22.84 11.15 -3.91
C GLY A 249 -22.64 11.07 -2.40
N PRO A 250 -23.68 10.64 -1.66
CA PRO A 250 -23.66 10.55 -0.20
C PRO A 250 -22.92 9.33 0.32
N GLN A 251 -22.76 8.28 -0.50
CA GLN A 251 -22.12 7.02 -0.10
C GLN A 251 -21.14 6.53 -1.15
N VAL A 252 -19.90 6.31 -0.71
CA VAL A 252 -18.80 5.79 -1.51
C VAL A 252 -18.23 4.57 -0.80
N VAL A 253 -17.88 3.52 -1.55
CA VAL A 253 -17.08 2.41 -1.02
C VAL A 253 -15.68 2.50 -1.58
N GLY A 254 -14.68 2.53 -0.69
CA GLY A 254 -13.27 2.42 -1.05
C GLY A 254 -12.78 1.01 -0.77
N VAL A 255 -12.16 0.35 -1.74
CA VAL A 255 -11.50 -0.95 -1.55
C VAL A 255 -10.00 -0.74 -1.79
N VAL A 256 -9.22 -0.92 -0.74
CA VAL A 256 -7.77 -0.66 -0.74
C VAL A 256 -7.03 -1.80 -0.05
N GLY A 257 -5.73 -1.91 -0.27
CA GLY A 257 -4.85 -2.75 0.51
C GLY A 257 -4.77 -2.28 1.96
N MET A 258 -4.68 -3.23 2.89
CA MET A 258 -4.62 -2.92 4.32
C MET A 258 -3.47 -1.96 4.68
N ALA A 259 -2.40 -1.98 3.88
CA ALA A 259 -1.24 -1.13 4.09
C ALA A 259 -1.52 0.37 3.88
N HIS A 260 -2.57 0.70 3.14
CA HIS A 260 -2.97 2.08 2.82
C HIS A 260 -3.99 2.66 3.80
N LEU A 261 -4.67 1.83 4.60
CA LEU A 261 -5.74 2.30 5.50
C LEU A 261 -5.29 3.43 6.42
N GLU A 262 -4.22 3.22 7.21
CA GLU A 262 -3.73 4.23 8.14
C GLU A 262 -3.24 5.49 7.41
N GLY A 263 -2.75 5.33 6.18
CA GLY A 263 -2.31 6.42 5.32
C GLY A 263 -3.44 7.31 4.86
N ILE A 264 -4.49 6.69 4.33
CA ILE A 264 -5.71 7.37 3.90
C ILE A 264 -6.38 8.06 5.08
N GLU A 265 -6.49 7.39 6.24
CA GLU A 265 -7.02 8.00 7.47
C GLU A 265 -6.25 9.28 7.84
N ARG A 266 -4.92 9.29 7.73
CA ARG A 266 -4.11 10.50 7.98
C ARG A 266 -4.33 11.59 6.93
N CYS A 267 -4.36 11.21 5.66
CA CYS A 267 -4.56 12.14 4.56
C CYS A 267 -5.99 12.70 4.51
N TRP A 268 -6.96 12.01 5.14
CA TRP A 268 -8.37 12.40 5.12
C TRP A 268 -8.64 13.78 5.74
N GLU A 269 -7.83 14.16 6.75
CA GLU A 269 -7.89 15.46 7.43
C GLU A 269 -7.45 16.64 6.54
N LEU A 270 -6.79 16.36 5.42
CA LEU A 270 -6.36 17.39 4.47
C LEU A 270 -7.51 17.75 3.52
N ASP A 271 -7.67 19.03 3.21
CA ASP A 271 -8.58 19.46 2.14
C ASP A 271 -8.08 19.01 0.76
N LEU A 272 -9.01 18.92 -0.20
CA LEU A 272 -8.70 18.45 -1.56
C LEU A 272 -7.62 19.28 -2.27
N LYS A 273 -7.56 20.59 -2.03
CA LYS A 273 -6.57 21.48 -2.64
C LYS A 273 -5.18 21.19 -2.09
N THR A 274 -5.07 20.98 -0.77
CA THR A 274 -3.82 20.59 -0.12
C THR A 274 -3.32 19.23 -0.61
N ILE A 275 -4.21 18.26 -0.80
CA ILE A 275 -3.84 16.96 -1.38
C ILE A 275 -3.36 17.12 -2.82
N GLN A 276 -4.07 17.90 -3.64
CA GLN A 276 -3.69 18.13 -5.04
C GLN A 276 -2.31 18.79 -5.15
N ASN A 277 -2.05 19.84 -4.37
CA ASN A 277 -0.74 20.51 -4.37
C ASN A 277 0.40 19.53 -4.04
N LYS A 278 0.21 18.62 -3.07
CA LYS A 278 1.21 17.60 -2.74
C LYS A 278 1.44 16.61 -3.87
N ILE A 279 0.39 16.25 -4.62
CA ILE A 279 0.51 15.40 -5.82
C ILE A 279 1.28 16.14 -6.91
N ASP A 280 0.96 17.40 -7.16
CA ASP A 280 1.65 18.23 -8.16
C ASP A 280 3.14 18.38 -7.81
N ASP A 281 3.48 18.55 -6.53
CA ASP A 281 4.86 18.58 -6.05
C ASP A 281 5.60 17.25 -6.32
N ILE A 282 4.92 16.10 -6.22
CA ILE A 282 5.50 14.77 -6.52
C ILE A 282 5.75 14.62 -8.02
N GLU A 283 4.82 15.09 -8.86
CA GLU A 283 4.88 14.96 -10.31
C GLU A 283 5.93 15.89 -10.94
N ASN A 284 6.18 17.05 -10.31
CA ASN A 284 7.18 18.01 -10.75
C ASN A 284 8.61 17.71 -10.27
N ASN A 285 8.81 16.77 -9.32
CA ASN A 285 10.10 16.48 -8.69
C ASN A 285 10.71 15.13 -9.06
#